data_AF-A0A7W6HFZ7-F1
#
_entry.id   AF-A0A7W6HFZ7-F1
#
_cell.length_a   1.000
_cell.length_b   1.000
_cell.length_c   1.000
_cell.angle_alpha   90.00
_cell.angle_beta   90.00
_cell.angle_gamma   90.00
#
_symmetry.space_group_name_H-M   'P 1'
#
loop_
_entity.id
_entity.type
_entity.pdbx_description
1 polymer ?
#
loop_
_entity_poly.entity_id
_entity_poly.type
_entity_poly.pdbx_seq_one_letter_code
_entity_poly.pdbx_strand_id
1 'polypeptide(L)'
;MKSLKDWREGKGWNTQRLAEELGLDERSGAGTVWRWETGRSRPDADVVAKIAEITGGAVTAHDMHLTRLAFLQVKSPSAGVAA
;
A
#
# COMPACT_ATOMS: atom_id res chain seq x y z
N MET A 1 5.57 5.03 10.05
CA MET A 1 4.57 4.12 9.41
C MET A 1 5.26 2.80 9.14
N LYS A 2 4.55 1.67 9.23
CA LYS A 2 5.05 0.39 8.73
C LYS A 2 4.65 0.23 7.26
N SER A 3 5.63 0.11 6.38
CA SER A 3 5.41 -0.02 4.94
C SER A 3 4.95 -1.44 4.60
N LEU A 4 3.93 -1.56 3.74
CA LEU A 4 3.51 -2.84 3.19
C LEU A 4 4.64 -3.53 2.41
N LYS A 5 5.45 -2.73 1.71
CA LYS A 5 6.63 -3.21 0.99
C LYS A 5 7.63 -3.84 1.96
N ASP A 6 7.97 -3.15 3.04
CA ASP A 6 9.00 -3.62 3.97
C ASP A 6 8.54 -4.89 4.69
N TRP A 7 7.26 -4.97 5.06
CA TRP A 7 6.67 -6.20 5.62
C TRP A 7 6.75 -7.35 4.61
N ARG A 8 6.37 -7.11 3.35
CA ARG A 8 6.40 -8.11 2.28
C ARG A 8 7.82 -8.60 2.02
N GLU A 9 8.78 -7.69 1.92
CA GLU A 9 10.19 -8.01 1.70
C GLU A 9 10.82 -8.73 2.90
N GLY A 10 10.46 -8.34 4.12
CA GLY A 10 10.87 -9.06 5.33
C GLY A 10 10.35 -10.49 5.40
N LYS A 11 9.24 -10.79 4.72
CA LYS A 11 8.70 -12.15 4.55
C LYS A 11 9.34 -12.92 3.38
N GLY A 12 10.21 -12.29 2.60
CA GLY A 12 10.79 -12.85 1.37
C GLY A 12 9.80 -12.95 0.21
N TRP A 13 8.69 -12.20 0.25
CA TRP A 13 7.65 -12.25 -0.77
C TRP A 13 7.91 -11.23 -1.88
N ASN A 14 7.61 -11.61 -3.12
CA ASN A 14 7.51 -10.66 -4.23
C ASN A 14 6.09 -10.08 -4.32
N THR A 15 5.89 -9.03 -5.12
CA THR A 15 4.59 -8.36 -5.25
C THR A 15 3.51 -9.27 -5.83
N GLN A 16 3.87 -10.21 -6.71
CA GLN A 16 2.94 -11.20 -7.26
C GLN A 16 2.40 -12.11 -6.15
N ARG A 17 3.28 -12.60 -5.26
CA ARG A 17 2.87 -13.46 -4.16
C ARG A 17 1.89 -12.76 -3.23
N LEU A 18 2.13 -11.49 -2.90
CA LEU A 18 1.18 -10.72 -2.10
C LEU A 18 -0.15 -10.51 -2.84
N ALA A 19 -0.11 -10.32 -4.16
CA ALA A 19 -1.32 -10.19 -4.96
C ALA A 19 -2.18 -11.46 -4.96
N GLU A 20 -1.55 -12.65 -5.07
CA GLU A 20 -2.20 -13.95 -4.96
C GLU A 20 -2.91 -14.11 -3.61
N GLU A 21 -2.23 -13.77 -2.51
CA GLU A 21 -2.79 -13.85 -1.15
C GLU A 21 -3.96 -12.88 -0.95
N LEU A 22 -3.90 -11.73 -1.61
CA LEU A 22 -4.98 -10.76 -1.65
C LEU A 22 -6.13 -11.18 -2.58
N GLY A 23 -5.96 -12.22 -3.39
CA GLY A 23 -6.97 -12.71 -4.34
C GLY A 23 -7.12 -11.79 -5.55
N LEU A 24 -6.05 -11.10 -5.95
CA LEU A 24 -6.03 -10.24 -7.13
C LEU A 24 -5.78 -11.04 -8.40
N ASP A 25 -6.20 -10.47 -9.53
CA ASP A 25 -5.95 -11.01 -10.86
C ASP A 25 -4.45 -11.24 -11.13
N GLU A 26 -4.10 -12.40 -11.71
CA GLU A 26 -2.71 -12.82 -11.91
C GLU A 26 -1.93 -11.89 -12.86
N ARG A 27 -2.61 -11.25 -13.82
CA ARG A 27 -1.95 -10.41 -14.84
C ARG A 27 -1.65 -9.00 -14.34
N SER A 28 -2.45 -8.48 -13.42
CA SER A 28 -2.41 -7.09 -12.98
C SER A 28 -2.17 -6.90 -11.47
N GLY A 29 -2.21 -7.98 -10.70
CA GLY A 29 -2.09 -8.00 -9.25
C GLY A 29 -0.78 -7.41 -8.75
N ALA A 30 0.37 -7.86 -9.26
CA ALA A 30 1.67 -7.33 -8.86
C ALA A 30 1.81 -5.81 -9.08
N GLY A 31 1.32 -5.31 -10.22
CA GLY A 31 1.33 -3.88 -10.54
C GLY A 31 0.40 -3.08 -9.63
N THR A 32 -0.74 -3.66 -9.26
CA THR A 32 -1.70 -3.07 -8.33
C THR A 32 -1.12 -2.95 -6.93
N VAL A 33 -0.51 -4.03 -6.42
CA VAL A 33 0.22 -4.04 -5.14
C VAL A 33 1.31 -2.98 -5.12
N TRP A 34 2.13 -2.90 -6.16
CA TRP A 34 3.20 -1.89 -6.25
C TRP A 34 2.65 -0.45 -6.19
N ARG A 35 1.50 -0.18 -6.82
CA ARG A 35 0.86 1.15 -6.74
C ARG A 35 0.39 1.46 -5.33
N TRP A 36 -0.09 0.48 -4.57
CA TRP A 36 -0.45 0.66 -3.17
C TRP A 36 0.77 0.88 -2.27
N GLU A 37 1.82 0.08 -2.46
CA GLU A 37 3.08 0.19 -1.70
C GLU A 37 3.78 1.54 -1.90
N THR A 38 3.64 2.13 -3.08
CA THR A 38 4.21 3.44 -3.41
C THR A 38 3.25 4.61 -3.17
N GLY A 39 2.02 4.33 -2.72
CA GLY A 39 0.99 5.33 -2.49
C GLY A 39 0.43 5.97 -3.77
N ARG A 40 0.73 5.43 -4.96
CA ARG A 40 0.21 5.91 -6.25
C ARG A 40 -1.30 5.75 -6.39
N SER A 41 -1.85 4.68 -5.82
CA SER A 41 -3.30 4.45 -5.67
C SER A 41 -3.64 4.06 -4.23
N ARG A 42 -4.93 4.15 -3.88
CA ARG A 42 -5.46 3.67 -2.61
C ARG A 42 -6.10 2.29 -2.83
N PRO A 43 -5.87 1.29 -1.96
CA PRO A 43 -6.71 0.10 -1.93
C PRO A 43 -8.10 0.46 -1.40
N ASP A 44 -9.10 -0.33 -1.76
CA ASP A 44 -10.44 -0.23 -1.19
C ASP A 44 -10.46 -0.69 0.28
N ALA A 45 -11.50 -0.30 1.02
CA ALA A 45 -11.59 -0.56 2.45
C ALA A 45 -11.50 -2.06 2.78
N ASP A 46 -12.16 -2.90 2.00
CA ASP A 46 -12.15 -4.37 2.18
C ASP A 46 -10.75 -4.94 1.96
N VAL A 47 -10.02 -4.41 0.97
CA VAL A 47 -8.63 -4.81 0.70
C VAL A 47 -7.71 -4.35 1.84
N VAL A 48 -7.91 -3.15 2.38
CA VAL A 48 -7.15 -2.66 3.54
C VAL A 48 -7.37 -3.55 4.76
N ALA A 49 -8.60 -3.99 5.01
CA ALA A 49 -8.91 -4.95 6.08
C ALA A 49 -8.19 -6.29 5.87
N LYS A 50 -8.21 -6.81 4.64
CA LYS A 50 -7.51 -8.06 4.28
C LYS A 50 -5.98 -7.94 4.42
N ILE A 51 -5.41 -6.79 4.05
CA ILE A 51 -3.98 -6.49 4.29
C ILE A 51 -3.67 -6.53 5.79
N ALA A 52 -4.51 -5.90 6.62
CA ALA A 52 -4.32 -5.94 8.08
C ALA A 52 -4.39 -7.37 8.63
N GLU A 53 -5.30 -8.20 8.12
CA GLU A 53 -5.40 -9.61 8.49
C GLU A 53 -4.15 -10.43 8.09
N ILE A 54 -3.75 -10.39 6.81
CA ILE A 54 -2.59 -11.15 6.29
C ILE A 54 -1.29 -10.73 6.98
N THR A 55 -1.18 -9.46 7.37
CA THR A 55 -0.01 -8.94 8.08
C THR A 55 -0.07 -9.15 9.59
N GLY A 56 -1.14 -9.75 10.14
CA GLY A 56 -1.32 -9.92 11.58
C GLY A 56 -1.37 -8.58 12.34
N GLY A 57 -1.91 -7.54 11.71
CA GLY A 57 -1.95 -6.18 12.22
C GLY A 57 -0.62 -5.42 12.12
N ALA A 58 0.42 -6.00 11.50
CA ALA A 58 1.68 -5.30 11.31
C ALA A 58 1.56 -4.12 10.35
N VAL A 59 0.66 -4.18 9.37
CA VAL A 59 0.34 -3.06 8.48
C VAL A 59 -1.13 -2.71 8.68
N THR A 60 -1.40 -1.49 9.15
CA THR A 60 -2.76 -1.05 9.47
C THR A 60 -3.35 -0.14 8.39
N ALA A 61 -4.66 0.13 8.49
CA ALA A 61 -5.31 1.15 7.65
C ALA A 61 -4.64 2.54 7.77
N HIS A 62 -4.17 2.88 8.97
CA HIS A 62 -3.44 4.12 9.22
C HIS A 62 -2.10 4.15 8.46
N ASP A 63 -1.36 3.04 8.43
CA ASP A 63 -0.10 2.96 7.67
C ASP A 63 -0.32 3.09 6.15
N MET A 64 -1.37 2.45 5.62
CA MET A 64 -1.75 2.59 4.22
C MET A 64 -2.15 4.02 3.88
N HIS A 65 -2.84 4.71 4.82
CA HIS A 65 -3.16 6.13 4.67
C HIS A 65 -1.91 7.01 4.67
N LEU A 66 -0.97 6.79 5.59
CA LEU A 66 0.29 7.53 5.64
C LEU A 66 1.12 7.35 4.37
N THR A 67 1.14 6.13 3.81
CA THR A 67 1.80 5.83 2.54
C THR A 67 1.24 6.70 1.41
N ARG A 68 -0.09 6.82 1.35
CA ARG A 68 -0.75 7.68 0.37
C ARG A 68 -0.47 9.16 0.60
N LEU A 69 -0.51 9.63 1.84
CA LEU A 69 -0.21 11.03 2.17
C LEU A 69 1.23 11.40 1.78
N ALA A 70 2.20 10.52 2.06
CA ALA A 70 3.60 10.73 1.68
C ALA A 70 3.73 10.88 0.15
N PHE A 71 3.07 10.04 -0.64
CA PHE A 71 3.05 10.17 -2.10
C PHE A 71 2.46 11.52 -2.56
N LEU A 72 1.36 11.95 -1.96
CA LEU A 72 0.69 13.21 -2.31
C LEU A 72 1.54 14.44 -1.95
N GLN A 73 2.20 14.43 -0.79
CA GLN A 73 3.07 15.52 -0.35
C GLN A 73 4.27 15.71 -1.28
N VAL A 74 4.85 14.61 -1.78
CA VAL A 74 5.95 14.68 -2.76
C VAL A 74 5.46 15.17 -4.12
N LYS A 75 4.28 14.72 -4.57
CA LYS A 75 3.73 15.09 -5.89
C LYS A 75 3.21 16.53 -5.93
N SER A 76 2.85 17.10 -4.78
CA SER A 76 2.40 18.48 -4.66
C SER A 76 3.39 19.28 -3.80
N PRO A 77 4.54 19.69 -4.34
CA PRO A 77 5.40 20.63 -3.63
C PRO A 77 4.65 21.97 -3.59
N SER A 78 4.05 22.28 -2.44
CA SER A 78 3.20 23.46 -2.19
C SER A 78 1.90 23.54 -2.99
N ALA A 79 0.77 23.17 -2.38
CA ALA A 79 -0.36 24.08 -2.44
C ALA A 79 0.04 25.25 -1.55
N GLY A 80 0.57 26.32 -2.16
CA GLY A 80 0.97 27.52 -1.44
C GLY A 80 -0.16 27.97 -0.51
N VAL A 81 0.21 28.23 0.74
CA VAL A 81 -0.60 29.01 1.67
C VAL A 81 -0.97 30.30 0.94
N ALA A 82 -2.22 30.41 0.51
CA ALA A 82 -2.78 31.69 0.11
C ALA A 82 -3.01 32.48 1.41
N ALA A 83 -2.14 33.46 1.62
CA ALA A 83 -2.29 34.51 2.61
C ALA A 83 -3.51 35.39 2.31
#